data_AF-A0A0R2MU24-F1
#
_entry.id   AF-A0A0R2MU24-F1
#
_cell.length_a   1.000
_cell.length_b   1.000
_cell.length_c   1.000
_cell.angle_alpha   90.00
_cell.angle_beta   90.00
_cell.angle_gamma   90.00
#
_symmetry.space_group_name_H-M   'P 1'
#
loop_
_entity.id
_entity.type
_entity.pdbx_description
1 polymer ?
#
loop_
_entity_poly.entity_id
_entity_poly.type
_entity_poly.pdbx_seq_one_letter_code
_entity_poly.pdbx_strand_id
1 'polypeptide(L)'
;MRYLSKKRQYHRLKMPHIMNMLRNRLLTAFPEAHFTYGYITTVQRKKLGLAKAHYRDAVAISGIQQIIEEPNSVVMFDQFRTKKRSLHEATARRGRKQKNATQKRVKKNTKKVKGWCLNDYVRISDGRCGFITGFNGLWMAHIRDRQGGLVKKLVSLTKLAFLHHTGTWRCTTLPTDVYDMQ
;
A
#
# COMPACT_ATOMS: atom_id res chain seq x y z
N MET A 1 -4.85 -60.49 12.31
CA MET A 1 -4.30 -59.16 11.96
C MET A 1 -5.31 -58.07 12.31
N ARG A 2 -5.09 -57.31 13.40
CA ARG A 2 -5.93 -56.14 13.73
C ARG A 2 -5.24 -54.88 13.22
N TYR A 3 -5.69 -54.35 12.08
CA TYR A 3 -5.32 -53.01 11.66
C TYR A 3 -5.97 -52.01 12.62
N LEU A 4 -5.17 -51.49 13.56
CA LEU A 4 -5.54 -50.31 14.33
C LEU A 4 -5.58 -49.13 13.35
N SER A 5 -6.78 -48.71 12.94
CA SER A 5 -6.96 -47.47 12.20
C SER A 5 -6.45 -46.32 13.07
N LYS A 6 -5.29 -45.73 12.72
CA LYS A 6 -4.80 -44.53 13.37
C LYS A 6 -5.88 -43.45 13.26
N LYS A 7 -6.53 -43.09 14.37
CA LYS A 7 -7.39 -41.90 14.43
C LYS A 7 -6.52 -40.70 14.02
N ARG A 8 -6.88 -40.07 12.90
CA ARG A 8 -6.20 -38.86 12.42
C ARG A 8 -6.43 -37.77 13.47
N GLN A 9 -5.41 -37.44 14.27
CA GLN A 9 -5.48 -36.30 15.18
C GLN A 9 -5.52 -35.03 14.31
N TYR A 10 -6.71 -34.46 14.17
CA TYR A 10 -6.86 -33.12 13.64
C TYR A 10 -6.22 -32.16 14.64
N HIS A 11 -5.09 -31.56 14.26
CA HIS A 11 -4.53 -30.47 15.04
C HIS A 11 -5.62 -29.38 15.15
N ARG A 12 -5.89 -28.91 16.37
CA ARG A 12 -6.71 -27.71 16.54
C ARG A 12 -6.09 -26.62 15.66
N LEU A 13 -6.90 -26.05 14.77
CA LEU A 13 -6.48 -24.94 13.92
C LEU A 13 -6.06 -23.79 14.84
N LYS A 14 -4.76 -23.60 15.02
CA LYS A 14 -4.20 -22.52 15.83
C LYS A 14 -4.00 -21.32 14.92
N MET A 15 -4.61 -20.20 15.28
CA MET A 15 -4.25 -18.93 14.67
C MET A 15 -2.83 -18.52 15.06
N PRO A 16 -2.12 -17.77 14.22
CA PRO A 16 -0.92 -17.05 14.62
C PRO A 16 -1.21 -16.21 15.88
N HIS A 17 -0.28 -16.19 16.84
CA HIS A 17 -0.48 -15.55 18.15
C HIS A 17 -0.94 -14.08 18.06
N ILE A 18 -0.45 -13.33 17.07
CA ILE A 18 -0.83 -11.93 16.81
C ILE A 18 -2.33 -11.80 16.49
N MET A 19 -2.87 -12.71 15.67
CA MET A 19 -4.29 -12.71 15.28
C MET A 19 -5.19 -13.04 16.47
N ASN A 20 -4.72 -13.88 17.40
CA ASN A 20 -5.48 -14.22 18.60
C ASN A 20 -5.59 -13.03 19.58
N MET A 21 -4.51 -12.25 19.74
CA MET A 21 -4.54 -11.02 20.54
C MET A 21 -5.49 -9.98 19.95
N LEU A 22 -5.42 -9.76 18.63
CA LEU A 22 -6.31 -8.83 17.94
C LEU A 22 -7.77 -9.26 18.06
N ARG A 23 -8.06 -10.54 17.82
CA ARG A 23 -9.41 -11.12 17.99
C ARG A 23 -9.96 -10.83 19.38
N ASN A 24 -9.19 -11.11 20.43
CA ASN A 24 -9.66 -10.90 21.80
C ASN A 24 -9.98 -9.42 22.05
N ARG A 25 -9.10 -8.50 21.64
CA ARG A 25 -9.34 -7.06 21.79
C ARG A 25 -10.58 -6.59 21.02
N LEU A 26 -10.77 -7.08 19.80
CA LEU A 26 -11.93 -6.74 18.98
C LEU A 26 -13.23 -7.26 19.60
N LEU A 27 -13.26 -8.52 20.06
CA LEU A 27 -14.45 -9.08 20.70
C LEU A 27 -14.75 -8.46 22.07
N THR A 28 -13.74 -7.93 22.76
CA THR A 28 -13.95 -7.15 23.98
C THR A 28 -14.56 -5.78 23.66
N ALA A 29 -14.09 -5.10 22.61
CA ALA A 29 -14.60 -3.79 22.22
C ALA A 29 -15.97 -3.86 21.51
N PHE A 30 -16.20 -4.94 20.77
CA PHE A 30 -17.40 -5.19 19.96
C PHE A 30 -17.92 -6.61 20.25
N PRO A 31 -18.68 -6.80 21.35
CA PRO A 31 -19.17 -8.11 21.76
C PRO A 31 -20.06 -8.81 20.72
N GLU A 32 -20.75 -8.03 19.88
CA GLU A 32 -21.58 -8.49 18.77
C GLU A 32 -20.78 -8.94 17.54
N ALA A 33 -19.46 -8.67 17.50
CA ALA A 33 -18.66 -9.05 16.36
C ALA A 33 -18.50 -10.58 16.26
N HIS A 34 -18.62 -11.10 15.05
CA HIS A 34 -18.42 -12.53 14.77
C HIS A 34 -17.07 -12.77 14.11
N PHE A 35 -16.39 -13.84 14.55
CA PHE A 35 -15.12 -14.26 13.96
C PHE A 35 -15.32 -15.49 13.08
N THR A 36 -14.70 -15.50 11.90
CA THR A 36 -14.74 -16.63 10.96
C THR A 36 -13.35 -17.04 10.52
N TYR A 37 -13.21 -18.28 10.05
CA TYR A 37 -11.93 -18.84 9.59
C TYR A 37 -11.78 -18.73 8.09
N GLY A 38 -10.54 -18.58 7.62
CA GLY A 38 -10.23 -18.45 6.19
C GLY A 38 -10.71 -19.62 5.32
N TYR A 39 -10.81 -20.84 5.86
CA TYR A 39 -11.34 -21.97 5.10
C TYR A 39 -12.85 -21.86 4.86
N ILE A 40 -13.60 -21.32 5.83
CA ILE A 40 -15.06 -21.08 5.71
C ILE A 40 -15.28 -19.99 4.66
N THR A 41 -14.56 -18.88 4.76
CA THR A 41 -14.68 -17.75 3.83
C THR A 41 -14.29 -18.15 2.41
N THR A 42 -13.31 -19.04 2.24
CA THR A 42 -12.94 -19.58 0.92
C THR A 42 -14.08 -20.38 0.29
N VAL A 43 -14.81 -21.18 1.07
CA VAL A 43 -15.98 -21.92 0.57
C VAL A 43 -17.11 -20.95 0.20
N GLN A 44 -17.38 -19.95 1.04
CA GLN A 44 -18.42 -18.94 0.76
C GLN A 44 -18.09 -18.11 -0.49
N ARG A 45 -16.84 -17.67 -0.65
CA ARG A 45 -16.39 -16.93 -1.84
C ARG A 45 -16.64 -17.73 -3.12
N LYS A 46 -16.34 -19.04 -3.11
CA LYS A 46 -16.60 -19.91 -4.27
C LYS A 46 -18.09 -20.08 -4.54
N LYS A 47 -18.93 -20.19 -3.50
CA LYS A 47 -20.39 -20.25 -3.66
C LYS A 47 -20.96 -18.98 -4.29
N LEU A 48 -20.38 -17.82 -3.97
CA LEU A 48 -20.71 -16.52 -4.56
C LEU A 48 -20.13 -16.32 -5.97
N GLY A 49 -19.41 -17.29 -6.55
CA GLY A 49 -18.81 -17.16 -7.88
C GLY A 49 -17.62 -16.20 -7.97
N LEU A 50 -17.12 -15.68 -6.83
CA LEU A 50 -16.09 -14.66 -6.79
C LEU A 50 -14.68 -15.23 -7.01
N ALA A 51 -13.89 -14.63 -7.91
CA ALA A 51 -12.49 -15.01 -8.07
C ALA A 51 -11.64 -14.62 -6.85
N LYS A 52 -10.42 -15.17 -6.75
CA LYS A 52 -9.55 -14.94 -5.58
C LYS A 52 -9.01 -13.50 -5.60
N ALA A 53 -9.47 -12.68 -4.66
CA ALA A 53 -8.94 -11.33 -4.41
C ALA A 53 -9.22 -10.91 -2.96
N HIS A 54 -8.38 -10.07 -2.37
CA HIS A 54 -8.52 -9.64 -0.96
C HIS A 54 -9.85 -8.93 -0.67
N TYR A 55 -10.31 -8.05 -1.57
CA TYR A 55 -11.59 -7.36 -1.40
C TYR A 55 -12.79 -8.32 -1.55
N ARG A 56 -12.70 -9.31 -2.45
CA ARG A 56 -13.72 -10.35 -2.64
C ARG A 56 -13.82 -11.28 -1.42
N ASP A 57 -12.70 -11.57 -0.76
CA ASP A 57 -12.72 -12.31 0.51
C ASP A 57 -13.45 -11.52 1.61
N ALA A 58 -13.35 -10.18 1.63
CA ALA A 58 -14.11 -9.34 2.57
C ALA A 58 -15.62 -9.36 2.31
N VAL A 59 -16.04 -9.39 1.03
CA VAL A 59 -17.45 -9.61 0.67
C VAL A 59 -17.95 -10.95 1.20
N ALA A 60 -17.17 -12.02 1.05
CA ALA A 60 -17.53 -13.33 1.60
C ALA A 60 -17.56 -13.34 3.15
N ILE A 61 -16.74 -12.53 3.82
CA ILE A 61 -16.74 -12.37 5.29
C ILE A 61 -18.01 -11.65 5.76
N SER A 62 -18.56 -10.73 4.97
CA SER A 62 -19.74 -9.92 5.35
C SER A 62 -21.01 -10.74 5.60
N GLY A 63 -21.07 -11.99 5.11
CA GLY A 63 -22.24 -12.86 5.24
C GLY A 63 -23.29 -12.68 4.12
N ILE A 64 -22.98 -11.88 3.10
CA ILE A 64 -23.80 -11.78 1.88
C ILE A 64 -24.01 -13.16 1.25
N GLN A 65 -25.26 -13.47 0.90
CA GLN A 65 -25.64 -14.73 0.25
C GLN A 65 -25.78 -14.61 -1.26
N GLN A 66 -26.09 -13.40 -1.75
CA GLN A 66 -26.29 -13.13 -3.17
C GLN A 66 -25.76 -11.74 -3.53
N ILE A 67 -25.05 -11.65 -4.65
CA ILE A 67 -24.55 -10.38 -5.20
C ILE A 67 -25.62 -9.86 -6.16
N ILE A 68 -26.12 -8.66 -5.89
CA ILE A 68 -27.14 -7.99 -6.73
C ILE A 68 -26.45 -7.14 -7.81
N GLU A 69 -25.35 -6.49 -7.47
CA GLU A 69 -24.59 -5.61 -8.34
C GLU A 69 -23.10 -5.71 -8.02
N GLU A 70 -22.25 -5.65 -9.05
CA GLU A 70 -20.80 -5.56 -8.88
C GLU A 70 -20.32 -4.10 -8.92
N PRO A 71 -19.25 -3.75 -8.19
CA PRO A 71 -18.73 -2.40 -8.22
C PRO A 71 -18.17 -2.06 -9.61
N ASN A 72 -18.56 -0.92 -10.15
CA ASN A 72 -18.03 -0.39 -11.41
C ASN A 72 -16.69 0.33 -11.24
N SER A 73 -16.29 0.62 -9.98
CA SER A 73 -15.01 1.25 -9.69
C SER A 73 -14.43 0.82 -8.34
N VAL A 74 -13.10 0.90 -8.24
CA VAL A 74 -12.31 0.64 -7.05
C VAL A 74 -11.62 1.94 -6.61
N VAL A 75 -11.77 2.29 -5.33
CA VAL A 75 -11.04 3.40 -4.73
C VAL A 75 -9.75 2.90 -4.11
N MET A 76 -8.61 3.35 -4.64
CA MET A 76 -7.29 3.02 -4.14
C MET A 76 -6.73 4.16 -3.30
N PHE A 77 -6.11 3.78 -2.17
CA PHE A 77 -5.38 4.69 -1.30
C PHE A 77 -3.89 4.34 -1.32
N ASP A 78 -3.08 5.19 -1.95
CA ASP A 78 -1.63 5.06 -1.92
C ASP A 78 -1.07 5.85 -0.74
N GLN A 79 -0.32 5.19 0.15
CA GLN A 79 0.41 5.88 1.22
C GLN A 79 1.86 6.15 0.81
N PHE A 80 2.20 7.42 0.62
CA PHE A 80 3.57 7.85 0.35
C PHE A 80 4.34 8.13 1.60
N ARG A 81 5.54 7.58 1.60
CA ARG A 81 6.45 7.75 2.70
C ARG A 81 7.28 9.01 2.53
N THR A 82 7.08 9.99 3.40
CA THR A 82 7.86 11.24 3.34
C THR A 82 9.22 11.17 4.03
N LYS A 83 9.42 10.26 5.00
CA LYS A 83 10.68 10.11 5.78
C LYS A 83 11.34 8.76 5.48
N LYS A 84 12.67 8.67 5.42
CA LYS A 84 13.39 7.38 5.31
C LYS A 84 13.34 6.60 6.65
N ARG A 85 13.37 5.25 6.63
CA ARG A 85 13.29 4.36 7.85
C ARG A 85 14.65 4.25 8.51
N SER A 86 15.71 4.60 7.80
CA SER A 86 17.07 4.60 8.30
C SER A 86 17.58 6.04 8.44
N LEU A 87 17.86 6.44 9.68
CA LEU A 87 18.62 7.66 9.97
C LEU A 87 20.10 7.49 9.62
N HIS A 88 20.57 6.25 9.65
CA HIS A 88 21.95 5.82 9.42
C HIS A 88 22.06 5.06 8.08
N GLU A 89 23.18 5.21 7.36
CA GLU A 89 23.50 4.24 6.30
C GLU A 89 24.07 3.02 7.00
N ALA A 90 23.36 1.90 6.95
CA ALA A 90 23.85 0.64 7.53
C ALA A 90 25.16 0.18 6.84
N THR A 91 25.37 0.56 5.59
CA THR A 91 26.54 0.22 4.78
C THR A 91 27.44 1.45 4.62
N ALA A 92 28.74 1.30 4.89
CA ALA A 92 29.73 2.30 4.51
C ALA A 92 29.74 2.46 2.98
N ARG A 93 29.92 3.67 2.47
CA ARG A 93 30.07 3.90 1.02
C ARG A 93 31.24 3.05 0.49
N ARG A 94 31.02 2.37 -0.64
CA ARG A 94 32.03 1.53 -1.31
C ARG A 94 33.37 2.27 -1.37
N GLY A 95 34.44 1.63 -0.86
CA GLY A 95 35.79 2.21 -0.82
C GLY A 95 36.24 2.80 0.52
N ARG A 96 35.38 2.86 1.57
CA ARG A 96 35.81 3.27 2.93
C ARG A 96 36.10 2.07 3.82
N LYS A 97 37.34 1.99 4.33
CA LYS A 97 37.79 0.93 5.25
C LYS A 97 37.38 1.15 6.72
N GLN A 98 37.14 2.40 7.14
CA GLN A 98 36.78 2.70 8.53
C GLN A 98 35.26 2.71 8.76
N LYS A 99 34.85 2.21 9.95
CA LYS A 99 33.45 2.22 10.40
C LYS A 99 32.95 3.66 10.53
N ASN A 100 31.72 3.90 10.10
CA ASN A 100 31.11 5.22 10.00
C ASN A 100 30.53 5.67 11.37
N ALA A 101 31.38 5.78 12.40
CA ALA A 101 30.97 5.96 13.80
C ALA A 101 30.39 7.35 14.10
N THR A 102 30.90 8.40 13.45
CA THR A 102 30.48 9.81 13.60
C THR A 102 29.42 10.22 12.58
N GLN A 103 28.58 9.29 12.13
CA GLN A 103 27.77 9.42 10.92
C GLN A 103 27.02 10.76 10.83
N LYS A 104 27.52 11.68 10.00
CA LYS A 104 26.87 12.95 9.69
C LYS A 104 25.50 12.65 9.09
N ARG A 105 24.44 13.05 9.78
CA ARG A 105 23.06 12.96 9.28
C ARG A 105 22.93 13.87 8.07
N VAL A 106 23.01 13.30 6.87
CA VAL A 106 22.67 14.03 5.65
C VAL A 106 21.15 14.08 5.54
N LYS A 107 20.59 15.26 5.28
CA LYS A 107 19.17 15.46 4.95
C LYS A 107 18.88 14.83 3.58
N LYS A 108 18.75 13.50 3.54
CA LYS A 108 18.62 12.71 2.29
C LYS A 108 17.25 12.82 1.65
N ASN A 109 16.27 13.34 2.36
CA ASN A 109 14.90 13.46 1.88
C ASN A 109 14.49 14.93 1.94
N THR A 110 14.69 15.62 0.82
CA THR A 110 14.12 16.94 0.62
C THR A 110 12.63 16.75 0.34
N LYS A 111 11.80 17.01 1.37
CA LYS A 111 10.35 16.87 1.25
C LYS A 111 9.68 18.05 0.58
N LYS A 112 10.32 19.23 0.69
CA LYS A 112 9.79 20.50 0.23
C LYS A 112 10.94 21.38 -0.26
N VAL A 113 10.75 22.05 -1.38
CA VAL A 113 11.66 23.04 -1.97
C VAL A 113 10.83 24.23 -2.42
N LYS A 114 11.10 25.43 -1.91
CA LYS A 114 10.49 26.69 -2.39
C LYS A 114 8.96 26.64 -2.51
N GLY A 115 8.27 26.10 -1.51
CA GLY A 115 6.81 25.96 -1.54
C GLY A 115 6.32 24.62 -2.08
N TRP A 116 7.05 24.01 -3.02
CA TRP A 116 6.71 22.72 -3.64
C TRP A 116 7.01 21.55 -2.72
N CYS A 117 6.05 20.65 -2.55
CA CYS A 117 6.17 19.44 -1.75
C CYS A 117 6.29 18.20 -2.64
N LEU A 118 6.90 17.15 -2.08
CA LEU A 118 6.73 15.80 -2.62
C LEU A 118 5.23 15.48 -2.68
N ASN A 119 4.85 14.79 -3.74
CA ASN A 119 3.49 14.37 -4.04
C ASN A 119 2.54 15.51 -4.47
N ASP A 120 3.04 16.73 -4.69
CA ASP A 120 2.22 17.75 -5.34
C ASP A 120 1.87 17.31 -6.76
N TYR A 121 0.60 17.46 -7.11
CA TYR A 121 0.14 17.27 -8.49
C TYR A 121 0.32 18.59 -9.23
N VAL A 122 1.05 18.53 -10.34
CA VAL A 122 1.51 19.69 -11.08
C VAL A 122 1.32 19.50 -12.58
N ARG A 123 1.11 20.61 -13.28
CA ARG A 123 1.13 20.69 -14.74
C ARG A 123 2.46 21.26 -15.21
N ILE A 124 3.08 20.61 -16.17
CA ILE A 124 4.29 21.08 -16.84
C ILE A 124 3.87 22.05 -17.94
N SER A 125 4.70 23.04 -18.26
CA SER A 125 4.47 23.99 -19.36
C SER A 125 4.17 23.34 -20.73
N ASP A 126 4.53 22.07 -20.93
CA ASP A 126 4.24 21.29 -22.14
C ASP A 126 2.84 20.63 -22.13
N GLY A 127 2.00 20.95 -21.15
CA GLY A 127 0.62 20.48 -21.03
C GLY A 127 0.47 19.17 -20.24
N ARG A 128 1.55 18.42 -20.02
CA ARG A 128 1.50 17.15 -19.27
C ARG A 128 1.36 17.38 -17.79
N CYS A 129 0.66 16.47 -17.10
CA CYS A 129 0.48 16.52 -15.65
C CYS A 129 1.14 15.31 -14.98
N GLY A 130 1.56 15.49 -13.72
CA GLY A 130 2.15 14.42 -12.93
C GLY A 130 2.44 14.84 -11.51
N PHE A 131 3.04 13.93 -10.75
CA PHE A 131 3.38 14.11 -9.35
C PHE A 131 4.86 14.40 -9.16
N ILE A 132 5.19 15.32 -8.26
CA ILE A 132 6.56 15.54 -7.82
C ILE A 132 7.03 14.36 -6.96
N THR A 133 7.96 13.55 -7.46
CA THR A 133 8.48 12.39 -6.71
C THR A 133 9.84 12.63 -6.07
N GLY A 134 10.50 13.72 -6.43
CA GLY A 134 11.84 14.05 -5.94
C GLY A 134 12.29 15.42 -6.41
N PHE A 135 13.29 15.96 -5.74
CA PHE A 135 13.94 17.22 -6.12
C PHE A 135 15.40 16.97 -6.45
N ASN A 136 15.90 17.71 -7.43
CA ASN A 136 17.32 17.81 -7.72
C ASN A 136 17.76 19.26 -7.47
N GLY A 137 18.46 19.46 -6.36
CA GLY A 137 18.83 20.79 -5.89
C GLY A 137 17.62 21.64 -5.47
N LEU A 138 17.71 22.95 -5.70
CA LEU A 138 16.73 23.95 -5.26
C LEU A 138 15.76 24.39 -6.36
N TRP A 139 15.92 23.89 -7.58
CA TRP A 139 15.28 24.45 -8.77
C TRP A 139 14.63 23.42 -9.69
N MET A 140 14.91 22.13 -9.51
CA MET A 140 14.43 21.09 -10.41
C MET A 140 13.69 19.99 -9.65
N ALA A 141 12.69 19.39 -10.29
CA ALA A 141 11.87 18.30 -9.77
C ALA A 141 11.77 17.13 -10.75
N HIS A 142 11.65 15.92 -10.20
CA HIS A 142 11.32 14.70 -10.94
C HIS A 142 9.81 14.54 -11.01
N ILE A 143 9.25 14.36 -12.21
CA ILE A 143 7.80 14.22 -12.42
C ILE A 143 7.48 12.83 -12.94
N ARG A 144 6.58 12.15 -12.25
CA ARG A 144 6.09 10.82 -12.63
C ARG A 144 4.57 10.83 -12.75
N ASP A 145 4.04 9.86 -13.48
CA ASP A 145 2.61 9.61 -13.52
C ASP A 145 2.15 8.98 -12.19
N ARG A 146 0.88 8.57 -12.17
CA ARG A 146 0.30 7.92 -11.00
C ARG A 146 0.91 6.55 -10.72
N GLN A 147 1.12 5.75 -11.75
CA GLN A 147 1.64 4.38 -11.71
C GLN A 147 3.16 4.35 -11.42
N GLY A 148 3.81 5.52 -11.36
CA GLY A 148 5.25 5.65 -11.13
C GLY A 148 6.07 5.57 -12.41
N GLY A 149 5.42 5.56 -13.57
CA GLY A 149 6.01 5.76 -14.88
C GLY A 149 6.53 7.18 -15.05
N LEU A 150 7.50 7.33 -15.94
CA LEU A 150 8.25 8.57 -16.10
C LEU A 150 7.51 9.53 -17.03
N VAL A 151 6.94 10.61 -16.50
CA VAL A 151 6.39 11.70 -17.33
C VAL A 151 7.53 12.58 -17.84
N LYS A 152 8.39 13.04 -16.94
CA LYS A 152 9.58 13.81 -17.29
C LYS A 152 10.67 13.63 -16.24
N LYS A 153 11.86 13.23 -16.69
CA LYS A 153 12.98 12.93 -15.79
C LYS A 153 13.33 14.12 -14.91
N LEU A 154 13.38 15.34 -15.45
CA LEU A 154 13.74 16.52 -14.68
C LEU A 154 13.09 17.78 -15.27
N VAL A 155 12.48 18.61 -14.42
CA VAL A 155 11.75 19.82 -14.82
C VAL A 155 12.09 20.98 -13.90
N SER A 156 12.29 22.17 -14.46
CA SER A 156 12.45 23.39 -13.65
C SER A 156 11.18 23.70 -12.89
N LEU A 157 11.29 24.04 -11.61
CA LEU A 157 10.16 24.47 -10.77
C LEU A 157 9.44 25.70 -11.35
N THR A 158 10.15 26.54 -12.10
CA THR A 158 9.53 27.70 -12.79
C THR A 158 8.63 27.31 -13.95
N LYS A 159 8.76 26.08 -14.47
CA LYS A 159 7.94 25.54 -15.57
C LYS A 159 6.78 24.67 -15.06
N LEU A 160 6.53 24.69 -13.75
CA LEU A 160 5.45 23.94 -13.12
C LEU A 160 4.33 24.90 -12.70
N ALA A 161 3.10 24.54 -13.04
CA ALA A 161 1.91 25.11 -12.45
C ALA A 161 1.39 24.14 -11.38
N PHE A 162 1.10 24.69 -10.19
CA PHE A 162 0.54 23.91 -9.09
C PHE A 162 -0.94 23.61 -9.38
N LEU A 163 -1.37 22.36 -9.17
CA LEU A 163 -2.77 21.97 -9.27
C LEU A 163 -3.36 21.71 -7.89
N HIS A 164 -2.82 20.73 -7.15
CA HIS A 164 -3.22 20.48 -5.76
C HIS A 164 -2.16 19.71 -4.97
N HIS A 165 -2.21 19.88 -3.66
CA HIS A 165 -1.39 19.14 -2.70
C HIS A 165 -2.10 17.84 -2.32
N THR A 166 -1.37 16.72 -2.28
CA THR A 166 -1.93 15.42 -1.84
C THR A 166 -1.32 14.90 -0.54
N GLY A 167 -0.37 15.62 0.06
CA GLY A 167 0.26 15.19 1.30
C GLY A 167 0.87 13.78 1.18
N THR A 168 0.60 12.92 2.16
CA THR A 168 1.11 11.54 2.19
C THR A 168 0.17 10.50 1.63
N TRP A 169 -0.98 10.91 1.11
CA TRP A 169 -2.03 10.00 0.68
C TRP A 169 -2.53 10.41 -0.69
N ARG A 170 -2.64 9.47 -1.62
CA ARG A 170 -3.39 9.70 -2.85
C ARG A 170 -4.63 8.82 -2.83
N CYS A 171 -5.77 9.44 -3.00
CA CYS A 171 -7.02 8.77 -3.36
C CYS A 171 -7.11 8.73 -4.88
N THR A 172 -7.84 7.74 -5.42
CA THR A 172 -7.58 7.10 -6.71
C THR A 172 -8.74 6.19 -7.12
N THR A 173 -9.84 6.72 -7.67
CA THR A 173 -10.88 5.88 -8.29
C THR A 173 -10.43 5.33 -9.64
N LEU A 174 -10.48 4.01 -9.81
CA LEU A 174 -10.25 3.30 -11.06
C LEU A 174 -11.50 2.53 -11.47
N PRO A 175 -11.81 2.43 -12.76
CA PRO A 175 -12.74 1.41 -13.26
C PRO A 175 -12.28 0.00 -12.85
N THR A 176 -13.23 -0.89 -12.54
CA THR A 176 -12.94 -2.22 -11.99
C THR A 176 -12.19 -3.12 -12.98
N ASP A 177 -12.50 -3.01 -14.27
CA ASP A 177 -11.81 -3.69 -15.37
C ASP A 177 -10.31 -3.33 -15.42
N VAL A 178 -9.97 -2.06 -15.25
CA VAL A 178 -8.57 -1.59 -15.21
C VAL A 178 -7.83 -2.10 -13.97
N TYR A 179 -8.52 -2.25 -12.84
CA TYR A 179 -7.93 -2.77 -11.61
C TYR A 179 -7.65 -4.28 -11.70
N ASP A 180 -8.60 -5.06 -12.21
CA ASP A 180 -8.47 -6.52 -12.30
C ASP A 180 -7.40 -6.97 -13.33
N MET A 181 -6.92 -6.07 -14.21
CA MET A 181 -5.82 -6.32 -15.16
C MET A 181 -4.39 -6.17 -14.59
N GLN A 182 -4.23 -5.67 -13.35
CA GLN A 182 -2.92 -5.40 -12.73
C GLN A 182 -2.34 -6.62 -12.01
#